data_AF-A0A2J8R195-F1
#
_entry.id   AF-A0A2J8R195-F1
#
_cell.length_a   1.000
_cell.length_b   1.000
_cell.length_c   1.000
_cell.angle_alpha   90.00
_cell.angle_beta   90.00
_cell.angle_gamma   90.00
#
_symmetry.space_group_name_H-M   'P 1'
#
loop_
_entity.id
_entity.type
_entity.pdbx_description
1 polymer ?
#
loop_
_entity_poly.entity_id
_entity_poly.type
_entity_poly.pdbx_seq_one_letter_code
_entity_poly.pdbx_strand_id
1 'polypeptide(L)'
;MVAPSQQRLVVVSVSPQSRASLAARFQLNPTDTARKLTSFFKKIGVHFVFDTAFSRHFSLLESQREFVRRFRGQADCKQALPLLASACPGWICYAEKTHGSFILPHISTARSPQQVMGSLVKDFFAQQQHLTPDKIYHVTVMPCYDKKLEASRPDFFNQEHQTRDVDCVLTTGEVFRLLEEEGVSL
;
A
#
# COMPACT_ATOMS: atom_id res chain seq x y z
N MET A 1 18.29 -23.33 -1.37
CA MET A 1 19.07 -22.07 -1.19
C MET A 1 19.15 -21.39 -2.54
N VAL A 2 18.62 -20.17 -2.65
CA VAL A 2 18.63 -19.40 -3.91
C VAL A 2 20.05 -18.89 -4.17
N ALA A 3 20.51 -18.92 -5.42
CA ALA A 3 21.85 -18.45 -5.78
C ALA A 3 22.03 -16.97 -5.37
N PRO A 4 23.24 -16.52 -4.95
CA PRO A 4 23.50 -15.16 -4.47
C PRO A 4 23.10 -14.04 -5.46
N SER A 5 23.05 -14.34 -6.76
CA SER A 5 22.65 -13.41 -7.82
C SER A 5 21.13 -13.23 -7.98
N GLN A 6 20.31 -13.99 -7.24
CA GLN A 6 18.84 -13.97 -7.29
C GLN A 6 18.18 -13.48 -5.99
N GLN A 7 18.96 -13.13 -4.97
CA GLN A 7 18.39 -12.69 -3.68
C GLN A 7 17.84 -11.27 -3.80
N ARG A 8 16.52 -11.13 -3.62
CA ARG A 8 15.84 -9.83 -3.59
C ARG A 8 15.87 -9.24 -2.19
N LEU A 9 16.00 -7.92 -2.10
CA LEU A 9 15.82 -7.16 -0.87
C LEU A 9 14.33 -7.13 -0.53
N VAL A 10 13.96 -7.71 0.61
CA VAL A 10 12.56 -7.81 1.04
C VAL A 10 12.18 -6.63 1.93
N VAL A 11 11.16 -5.88 1.52
CA VAL A 11 10.59 -4.76 2.29
C VAL A 11 9.17 -5.08 2.69
N VAL A 12 8.81 -4.88 3.96
CA VAL A 12 7.44 -4.97 4.45
C VAL A 12 6.94 -3.59 4.88
N SER A 13 5.84 -3.11 4.31
CA SER A 13 5.19 -1.86 4.76
C SER A 13 3.89 -2.17 5.48
N VAL A 14 3.80 -1.80 6.77
CA VAL A 14 2.68 -2.12 7.65
C VAL A 14 1.70 -0.95 7.74
N SER A 15 0.41 -1.22 7.57
CA SER A 15 -0.61 -0.18 7.72
C SER A 15 -0.90 0.17 9.18
N PRO A 16 -1.23 1.45 9.47
CA PRO A 16 -1.67 1.85 10.81
C PRO A 16 -2.87 1.05 11.33
N GLN A 17 -3.80 0.66 10.44
CA GLN A 17 -4.97 -0.13 10.79
C GLN A 17 -4.60 -1.57 11.17
N SER A 18 -3.70 -2.21 10.42
CA SER A 18 -3.21 -3.54 10.77
C SER A 18 -2.46 -3.54 12.09
N ARG A 19 -1.60 -2.52 12.30
CA ARG A 19 -0.92 -2.31 13.59
C ARG A 19 -1.93 -2.12 14.73
N ALA A 20 -2.93 -1.26 14.56
CA ALA A 20 -3.94 -1.00 15.58
C ALA A 20 -4.77 -2.25 15.91
N SER A 21 -5.16 -3.03 14.89
CA SER A 21 -5.91 -4.27 15.09
C SER A 21 -5.10 -5.33 15.86
N LEU A 22 -3.82 -5.49 15.54
CA LEU A 22 -2.93 -6.39 16.29
C LEU A 22 -2.66 -5.86 17.70
N ALA A 23 -2.50 -4.54 17.87
CA ALA A 23 -2.33 -3.92 19.18
C ALA A 23 -3.52 -4.24 20.11
N ALA A 24 -4.74 -4.08 19.61
CA ALA A 24 -5.94 -4.45 20.34
C ALA A 24 -5.99 -5.94 20.69
N ARG A 25 -5.63 -6.82 19.74
CA ARG A 25 -5.63 -8.28 19.93
C ARG A 25 -4.65 -8.77 20.99
N PHE A 26 -3.48 -8.16 21.07
CA PHE A 26 -2.42 -8.50 22.02
C PHE A 26 -2.41 -7.62 23.28
N GLN A 27 -3.37 -6.71 23.42
CA GLN A 27 -3.47 -5.77 24.54
C GLN A 27 -2.19 -4.92 24.71
N LEU A 28 -1.61 -4.52 23.59
CA LEU A 28 -0.40 -3.70 23.52
C LEU A 28 -0.76 -2.28 23.09
N ASN A 29 0.12 -1.32 23.39
CA ASN A 29 0.03 -0.01 22.75
C ASN A 29 0.61 -0.08 21.31
N PRO A 30 0.22 0.85 20.41
CA PRO A 30 0.66 0.82 19.02
C PRO A 30 2.18 0.86 18.82
N THR A 31 2.92 1.56 19.69
CA THR A 31 4.38 1.68 19.58
C THR A 31 5.06 0.36 19.87
N ASP A 32 4.65 -0.34 20.92
CA ASP A 32 5.20 -1.66 21.26
C ASP A 32 4.80 -2.69 20.22
N THR A 33 3.56 -2.66 19.72
CA THR A 33 3.15 -3.50 18.60
C THR A 33 4.01 -3.28 17.35
N ALA A 34 4.33 -2.02 17.00
CA ALA A 34 5.21 -1.73 15.87
C ALA A 34 6.62 -2.32 16.07
N ARG A 35 7.20 -2.16 17.27
CA ARG A 35 8.53 -2.70 17.59
C ARG A 35 8.54 -4.23 17.51
N LYS A 36 7.55 -4.89 18.14
CA LYS A 36 7.42 -6.34 18.18
C LYS A 36 7.17 -6.92 16.78
N LEU A 37 6.31 -6.30 15.98
CA LEU A 37 6.12 -6.67 14.56
C LEU A 37 7.39 -6.49 13.74
N THR A 38 8.12 -5.40 13.95
CA THR A 38 9.39 -5.16 13.26
C THR A 38 10.38 -6.26 13.59
N SER A 39 10.56 -6.59 14.87
CA SER A 39 11.43 -7.69 15.30
C SER A 39 11.03 -9.04 14.71
N PHE A 40 9.72 -9.33 14.68
CA PHE A 40 9.20 -10.55 14.08
C PHE A 40 9.52 -10.64 12.58
N PHE A 41 9.20 -9.61 11.80
CA PHE A 41 9.49 -9.60 10.36
C PHE A 41 10.99 -9.72 10.09
N LYS A 42 11.83 -9.02 10.86
CA LYS A 42 13.30 -9.12 10.77
C LYS A 42 13.78 -10.55 11.05
N LYS A 43 13.22 -11.23 12.07
CA LYS A 43 13.56 -12.61 12.43
C LYS A 43 13.30 -13.60 11.29
N ILE A 44 12.24 -13.40 10.52
CA ILE A 44 11.88 -14.25 9.37
C ILE A 44 12.52 -13.82 8.05
N GLY A 45 13.51 -12.92 8.08
CA GLY A 45 14.34 -12.56 6.91
C GLY A 45 13.90 -11.32 6.13
N VAL A 46 12.97 -10.51 6.65
CA VAL A 46 12.64 -9.22 6.06
C VAL A 46 13.80 -8.25 6.28
N HIS A 47 14.17 -7.49 5.24
CA HIS A 47 15.33 -6.59 5.29
C HIS A 47 14.95 -5.20 5.79
N PHE A 48 13.75 -4.70 5.47
CA PHE A 48 13.26 -3.40 5.96
C PHE A 48 11.77 -3.47 6.31
N VAL A 49 11.39 -2.75 7.36
CA VAL A 49 9.99 -2.65 7.80
C VAL A 49 9.63 -1.18 7.91
N PHE A 50 8.58 -0.76 7.21
CA PHE A 50 8.12 0.62 7.14
C PHE A 50 6.67 0.78 7.61
N ASP A 51 6.28 1.99 8.00
CA ASP A 51 4.91 2.37 8.34
C ASP A 51 4.29 3.15 7.17
N THR A 52 3.11 2.71 6.67
CA THR A 52 2.41 3.41 5.58
C THR A 52 1.69 4.70 6.03
N ALA A 53 1.78 5.09 7.30
CA ALA A 53 1.34 6.40 7.77
C ALA A 53 2.00 7.54 6.97
N PHE A 54 3.26 7.39 6.59
CA PHE A 54 3.96 8.39 5.79
C PHE A 54 3.35 8.54 4.39
N SER A 55 3.09 7.44 3.69
CA SER A 55 2.50 7.47 2.34
C SER A 55 1.04 7.96 2.34
N ARG A 56 0.33 7.83 3.47
CA ARG A 56 -1.01 8.42 3.66
C ARG A 56 -0.98 9.93 3.58
N HIS A 57 0.07 10.59 4.07
CA HIS A 57 0.17 12.05 3.98
C HIS A 57 0.28 12.53 2.53
N PHE A 58 1.05 11.83 1.69
CA PHE A 58 1.11 12.14 0.25
C PHE A 58 -0.24 11.96 -0.45
N SER A 59 -0.92 10.83 -0.21
CA SER A 59 -2.25 10.58 -0.78
C SER A 59 -3.26 11.66 -0.37
N LEU A 60 -3.21 12.10 0.90
CA LEU A 60 -4.03 13.21 1.39
C LEU A 60 -3.71 14.53 0.69
N LEU A 61 -2.43 14.90 0.59
CA LEU A 61 -2.00 16.15 -0.06
C LEU A 61 -2.38 16.18 -1.54
N GLU A 62 -2.21 15.08 -2.27
CA GLU A 62 -2.61 14.99 -3.68
C GLU A 62 -4.14 15.04 -3.85
N SER A 63 -4.89 14.38 -2.97
CA SER A 63 -6.36 14.45 -2.98
C SER A 63 -6.85 15.88 -2.69
N GLN A 64 -6.21 16.57 -1.74
CA GLN A 64 -6.50 17.96 -1.40
C GLN A 64 -6.21 18.89 -2.58
N ARG A 65 -5.03 18.75 -3.21
CA ARG A 65 -4.63 19.54 -4.38
C ARG A 65 -5.62 19.35 -5.52
N GLU A 66 -6.02 18.10 -5.79
CA GLU A 66 -7.02 17.80 -6.79
C GLU A 66 -8.38 18.44 -6.48
N PHE A 67 -8.84 18.33 -5.24
CA PHE A 67 -10.09 18.95 -4.80
C PHE A 67 -10.07 20.46 -5.00
N VAL A 68 -9.03 21.15 -4.52
CA VAL A 68 -8.92 22.62 -4.65
C VAL A 68 -8.91 23.04 -6.11
N ARG A 69 -8.18 22.32 -6.98
CA ARG A 69 -8.14 22.58 -8.42
C ARG A 69 -9.52 22.44 -9.05
N ARG A 70 -10.22 21.32 -8.80
CA ARG A 70 -11.56 21.06 -9.36
C ARG A 70 -12.60 22.03 -8.82
N PHE A 71 -12.56 22.34 -7.53
CA PHE A 71 -13.48 23.29 -6.89
C PHE A 71 -13.33 24.70 -7.48
N ARG A 72 -12.11 25.17 -7.73
CA ARG A 72 -11.88 26.49 -8.36
C ARG A 72 -12.33 26.53 -9.83
N GLY A 73 -12.16 25.42 -10.56
CA GLY A 73 -12.57 25.30 -11.97
C GLY A 73 -14.01 24.86 -12.21
N GLN A 74 -14.85 24.79 -11.16
CA GLN A 74 -16.20 24.22 -11.26
C GLN A 74 -17.15 25.02 -12.17
N ALA A 75 -16.89 26.32 -12.36
CA ALA A 75 -17.69 27.16 -13.25
C ALA A 75 -17.49 26.76 -14.73
N ASP A 76 -16.29 26.30 -15.09
CA ASP A 76 -15.90 26.00 -16.46
C ASP A 76 -16.08 24.52 -16.83
N CYS A 77 -16.25 23.64 -15.85
CA CYS A 77 -16.37 22.19 -16.05
C CYS A 77 -17.46 21.58 -15.17
N LYS A 78 -18.58 21.19 -15.78
CA LYS A 78 -19.70 20.51 -15.09
C LYS A 78 -19.32 19.17 -14.45
N GLN A 79 -18.23 18.54 -14.87
CA GLN A 79 -17.72 17.28 -14.33
C GLN A 79 -16.68 17.49 -13.21
N ALA A 80 -16.38 18.74 -12.83
CA ALA A 80 -15.41 19.03 -11.79
C ALA A 80 -15.86 18.52 -10.41
N LEU A 81 -17.16 18.52 -10.13
CA LEU A 81 -17.73 18.09 -8.86
C LEU A 81 -19.00 17.23 -9.06
N PRO A 82 -19.33 16.32 -8.11
CA PRO A 82 -18.59 16.01 -6.89
C PRO A 82 -17.24 15.33 -7.18
N LEU A 83 -16.31 15.40 -6.21
CA LEU A 83 -15.07 14.63 -6.24
C LEU A 83 -15.20 13.46 -5.25
N LEU A 84 -15.04 12.24 -5.75
CA LEU A 84 -15.20 10.99 -5.02
C LEU A 84 -13.82 10.39 -4.73
N ALA A 85 -13.62 9.92 -3.50
CA ALA A 85 -12.36 9.32 -3.10
C ALA A 85 -12.08 8.02 -3.88
N SER A 86 -10.80 7.69 -4.04
CA SER A 86 -10.33 6.56 -4.86
C SER A 86 -9.57 5.48 -4.07
N ALA A 87 -9.32 5.68 -2.77
CA ALA A 87 -8.40 4.85 -2.00
C ALA A 87 -8.93 3.44 -1.67
N CYS A 88 -10.23 3.19 -1.82
CA CYS A 88 -10.88 1.91 -1.56
C CYS A 88 -11.03 1.10 -2.86
N PRO A 89 -10.35 -0.06 -3.00
CA PRO A 89 -10.39 -0.81 -4.25
C PRO A 89 -11.78 -1.41 -4.54
N GLY A 90 -12.52 -1.85 -3.51
CA GLY A 90 -13.89 -2.34 -3.67
C GLY A 90 -14.83 -1.27 -4.26
N TRP A 91 -14.69 -0.01 -3.83
CA TRP A 91 -15.41 1.12 -4.42
C TRP A 91 -15.04 1.33 -5.89
N ILE A 92 -13.74 1.32 -6.22
CA ILE A 92 -13.29 1.48 -7.60
C ILE A 92 -13.84 0.37 -8.49
N CYS A 93 -13.76 -0.89 -8.05
CA CYS A 93 -14.31 -2.01 -8.81
C CYS A 93 -15.82 -1.90 -9.03
N TYR A 94 -16.57 -1.47 -8.01
CA TYR A 94 -18.01 -1.23 -8.13
C TYR A 94 -18.30 -0.09 -9.12
N ALA A 95 -17.60 1.04 -9.01
CA ALA A 95 -17.75 2.18 -9.89
C ALA A 95 -17.47 1.83 -11.36
N GLU A 96 -16.36 1.14 -11.64
CA GLU A 96 -15.97 0.70 -12.98
C GLU A 96 -16.99 -0.26 -13.60
N LYS A 97 -17.46 -1.26 -12.82
CA LYS A 97 -18.34 -2.32 -13.34
C LYS A 97 -19.79 -1.94 -13.44
N THR A 98 -20.28 -1.08 -12.55
CA THR A 98 -21.72 -0.80 -12.42
C THR A 98 -22.11 0.53 -13.04
N HIS A 99 -21.26 1.56 -12.92
CA HIS A 99 -21.63 2.93 -13.27
C HIS A 99 -20.83 3.49 -14.46
N GLY A 100 -19.62 3.00 -14.70
CA GLY A 100 -18.82 3.34 -15.87
C GLY A 100 -18.66 4.84 -16.08
N SER A 101 -18.88 5.30 -17.31
CA SER A 101 -18.65 6.70 -17.72
C SER A 101 -19.43 7.74 -16.91
N PHE A 102 -20.52 7.35 -16.24
CA PHE A 102 -21.29 8.27 -15.41
C PHE A 102 -20.50 8.71 -14.16
N ILE A 103 -19.80 7.78 -13.50
CA ILE A 103 -19.15 8.06 -12.21
C ILE A 103 -17.64 8.25 -12.33
N LEU A 104 -16.98 7.60 -13.30
CA LEU A 104 -15.52 7.60 -13.42
C LEU A 104 -14.91 9.00 -13.52
N PRO A 105 -15.50 9.99 -14.23
CA PRO A 105 -14.97 11.35 -14.26
C PRO A 105 -14.92 12.03 -12.88
N HIS A 106 -15.78 11.60 -11.95
CA HIS A 106 -15.88 12.17 -10.61
C HIS A 106 -14.91 11.52 -9.62
N ILE A 107 -14.23 10.44 -9.97
CA ILE A 107 -13.28 9.77 -9.08
C ILE A 107 -11.94 10.51 -9.07
N SER A 108 -11.36 10.64 -7.88
CA SER A 108 -10.04 11.21 -7.68
C SER A 108 -8.96 10.40 -8.39
N THR A 109 -8.02 11.09 -9.03
CA THR A 109 -6.86 10.46 -9.65
C THR A 109 -5.75 10.15 -8.64
N ALA A 110 -5.90 10.58 -7.38
CA ALA A 110 -4.93 10.31 -6.33
C ALA A 110 -4.81 8.80 -6.08
N ARG A 111 -3.57 8.30 -5.99
CA ARG A 111 -3.30 6.91 -5.65
C ARG A 111 -3.61 6.64 -4.17
N SER A 112 -3.96 5.40 -3.87
CA SER A 112 -4.12 4.95 -2.48
C SER A 112 -2.80 5.00 -1.70
N PRO A 113 -2.81 5.11 -0.36
CA PRO A 113 -1.59 5.07 0.44
C PRO A 113 -0.73 3.82 0.22
N GLN A 114 -1.33 2.67 -0.11
CA GLN A 114 -0.58 1.46 -0.46
C GLN A 114 0.23 1.68 -1.73
N GLN A 115 -0.40 2.17 -2.80
CA GLN A 115 0.30 2.36 -4.07
C GLN A 115 1.28 3.52 -4.05
N VAL A 116 0.99 4.58 -3.29
CA VAL A 116 1.99 5.61 -3.02
C VAL A 116 3.20 5.00 -2.32
N MET A 117 3.00 4.14 -1.31
CA MET A 117 4.12 3.46 -0.65
C MET A 117 4.87 2.53 -1.61
N GLY A 118 4.15 1.82 -2.47
CA GLY A 118 4.75 0.97 -3.51
C GLY A 118 5.70 1.75 -4.40
N SER A 119 5.24 2.89 -4.94
CA SER A 119 6.09 3.76 -5.75
C SER A 119 7.27 4.33 -4.94
N LEU A 120 7.06 4.77 -3.69
CA LEU A 120 8.16 5.26 -2.84
C LEU A 120 9.24 4.19 -2.57
N VAL A 121 8.83 2.94 -2.34
CA VAL A 121 9.76 1.84 -2.08
C VAL A 121 10.50 1.41 -3.35
N LYS A 122 9.78 1.30 -4.47
CA LYS A 122 10.33 0.78 -5.73
C LYS A 122 11.09 1.81 -6.53
N ASP A 123 10.86 3.10 -6.31
CA ASP A 123 11.57 4.19 -6.97
C ASP A 123 12.58 4.83 -6.01
N PHE A 124 12.11 5.73 -5.14
CA PHE A 124 12.98 6.54 -4.28
C PHE A 124 13.89 5.69 -3.37
N PHE A 125 13.33 4.72 -2.65
CA PHE A 125 14.13 3.86 -1.76
C PHE A 125 15.05 2.93 -2.55
N ALA A 126 14.63 2.40 -3.70
CA ALA A 126 15.47 1.57 -4.56
C ALA A 126 16.72 2.34 -5.02
N GLN A 127 16.55 3.59 -5.47
CA GLN A 127 17.65 4.47 -5.85
C GLN A 127 18.60 4.73 -4.66
N GLN A 128 18.07 4.94 -3.45
CA GLN A 128 18.88 5.10 -2.23
C GLN A 128 19.68 3.84 -1.88
N GLN A 129 19.18 2.65 -2.21
CA GLN A 129 19.90 1.39 -2.02
C GLN A 129 20.81 1.04 -3.21
N HIS A 130 20.89 1.89 -4.24
CA HIS A 130 21.57 1.60 -5.51
C HIS A 130 21.07 0.31 -6.18
N LEU A 131 19.77 0.05 -6.09
CA LEU A 131 19.10 -1.12 -6.66
C LEU A 131 18.10 -0.70 -7.73
N THR A 132 17.89 -1.58 -8.70
CA THR A 132 16.74 -1.48 -9.61
C THR A 132 15.46 -2.00 -8.94
N PRO A 133 14.27 -1.54 -9.36
CA PRO A 133 13.00 -1.90 -8.72
C PRO A 133 12.74 -3.42 -8.63
N ASP A 134 13.20 -4.20 -9.61
CA ASP A 134 13.05 -5.67 -9.69
C ASP A 134 13.89 -6.44 -8.65
N LYS A 135 14.88 -5.79 -8.05
CA LYS A 135 15.71 -6.34 -6.98
C LYS A 135 15.08 -6.16 -5.61
N ILE A 136 13.99 -5.41 -5.50
CA ILE A 136 13.21 -5.28 -4.27
C ILE A 136 11.97 -6.16 -4.39
N TYR A 137 11.65 -6.89 -3.33
CA TYR A 137 10.36 -7.57 -3.17
C TYR A 137 9.56 -6.85 -2.09
N HIS A 138 8.54 -6.11 -2.49
CA HIS A 138 7.76 -5.26 -1.61
C HIS A 138 6.45 -5.95 -1.22
N VAL A 139 6.31 -6.19 0.08
CA VAL A 139 5.12 -6.74 0.72
C VAL A 139 4.43 -5.64 1.51
N THR A 140 3.11 -5.59 1.48
CA THR A 140 2.34 -4.69 2.34
C THR A 140 1.42 -5.46 3.27
N VAL A 141 1.25 -4.96 4.50
CA VAL A 141 0.32 -5.51 5.49
C VAL A 141 -0.88 -4.59 5.61
N MET A 142 -2.05 -5.08 5.19
CA MET A 142 -3.26 -4.28 5.00
C MET A 142 -4.46 -4.87 5.75
N PRO A 143 -5.44 -4.05 6.15
CA PRO A 143 -6.61 -4.52 6.89
C PRO A 143 -7.70 -5.10 5.97
N CYS A 144 -7.51 -5.10 4.66
CA CYS A 144 -8.55 -5.37 3.67
C CYS A 144 -8.03 -6.31 2.58
N TYR A 145 -8.84 -7.30 2.20
CA TYR A 145 -8.50 -8.25 1.14
C TYR A 145 -8.43 -7.59 -0.25
N ASP A 146 -9.28 -6.60 -0.51
CA ASP A 146 -9.34 -5.92 -1.81
C ASP A 146 -8.04 -5.18 -2.15
N LYS A 147 -7.16 -4.94 -1.16
CA LYS A 147 -5.83 -4.40 -1.43
C LYS A 147 -4.95 -5.34 -2.25
N LYS A 148 -5.22 -6.66 -2.24
CA LYS A 148 -4.63 -7.63 -3.18
C LYS A 148 -5.06 -7.34 -4.61
N LEU A 149 -6.34 -7.00 -4.82
CA LEU A 149 -6.88 -6.64 -6.13
C LEU A 149 -6.28 -5.32 -6.63
N GLU A 150 -6.08 -4.34 -5.73
CA GLU A 150 -5.40 -3.10 -6.09
C GLU A 150 -3.97 -3.34 -6.56
N ALA A 151 -3.19 -4.15 -5.82
CA ALA A 151 -1.80 -4.47 -6.16
C ALA A 151 -1.68 -5.26 -7.48
N SER A 152 -2.69 -6.05 -7.84
CA SER A 152 -2.68 -6.87 -9.05
C SER A 152 -3.07 -6.11 -10.32
N ARG A 153 -3.62 -4.88 -10.23
CA ARG A 153 -4.01 -4.09 -11.40
C ARG A 153 -2.83 -3.92 -12.37
N PRO A 154 -3.05 -4.05 -13.69
CA PRO A 154 -2.01 -3.82 -14.71
C PRO A 154 -1.41 -2.41 -14.65
N ASP A 155 -2.19 -1.42 -14.19
CA ASP A 155 -1.80 -0.01 -14.04
C ASP A 155 -0.57 0.19 -13.13
N PHE A 156 -0.24 -0.80 -12.28
CA PHE A 156 0.87 -0.75 -11.33
C PHE A 156 1.97 -1.77 -11.64
N PHE A 157 2.02 -2.26 -12.88
CA PHE A 157 3.10 -3.10 -13.38
C PHE A 157 4.07 -2.27 -14.23
N ASN A 158 5.33 -2.23 -13.82
CA ASN A 158 6.41 -1.61 -14.56
C ASN A 158 6.93 -2.60 -15.63
N GLN A 159 6.73 -2.26 -16.90
CA GLN A 159 7.15 -3.08 -18.04
C GLN A 159 8.67 -3.07 -18.27
N GLU A 160 9.36 -1.98 -17.95
CA GLU A 160 10.81 -1.87 -18.14
C GLU A 160 11.57 -2.81 -17.20
N HIS A 161 11.16 -2.84 -15.93
CA HIS A 161 11.78 -3.66 -14.90
C HIS A 161 11.05 -4.98 -14.63
N GLN A 162 9.92 -5.24 -15.30
CA GLN A 162 9.11 -6.45 -15.14
C GLN A 162 8.73 -6.73 -13.66
N THR A 163 8.29 -5.68 -12.95
CA THR A 163 7.93 -5.75 -11.52
C THR A 163 6.73 -4.88 -11.18
N ARG A 164 6.14 -5.09 -10.00
CA ARG A 164 4.99 -4.31 -9.50
C ARG A 164 5.44 -3.31 -8.45
N ASP A 165 4.67 -2.24 -8.28
CA ASP A 165 4.83 -1.31 -7.15
C ASP A 165 4.68 -2.05 -5.79
N VAL A 166 3.77 -3.03 -5.74
CA VAL A 166 3.55 -3.92 -4.59
C VAL A 166 3.48 -5.35 -5.10
N ASP A 167 4.44 -6.18 -4.70
CA ASP A 167 4.54 -7.57 -5.16
C ASP A 167 3.58 -8.51 -4.42
N CYS A 168 3.35 -8.25 -3.14
CA CYS A 168 2.45 -9.05 -2.31
C CYS A 168 1.72 -8.22 -1.26
N VAL A 169 0.48 -8.62 -0.94
CA VAL A 169 -0.29 -8.05 0.15
C VAL A 169 -0.67 -9.16 1.11
N LEU A 170 -0.27 -9.01 2.36
CA LEU A 170 -0.71 -9.83 3.48
C LEU A 170 -1.81 -9.09 4.23
N THR A 171 -2.88 -9.78 4.60
CA THR A 171 -3.88 -9.20 5.49
C THR A 171 -3.41 -9.22 6.93
N THR A 172 -4.02 -8.39 7.78
CA THR A 172 -3.78 -8.44 9.24
C THR A 172 -3.99 -9.85 9.80
N GLY A 173 -5.01 -10.58 9.32
CA GLY A 173 -5.29 -11.96 9.74
C GLY A 173 -4.25 -12.96 9.23
N GLU A 174 -3.71 -12.77 8.03
CA GLU A 174 -2.61 -13.59 7.51
C GLU A 174 -1.32 -13.40 8.31
N VAL A 175 -1.00 -12.17 8.71
CA VAL A 175 0.13 -11.91 9.61
C VAL A 175 -0.12 -12.51 11.00
N PHE A 176 -1.35 -12.45 11.50
CA PHE A 176 -1.69 -13.10 12.77
C PHE A 176 -1.49 -14.62 12.71
N ARG A 177 -1.95 -15.29 11.65
CA ARG A 177 -1.70 -16.72 11.47
C ARG A 177 -0.21 -17.05 11.36
N LEU A 178 0.57 -16.22 10.66
CA LEU A 178 2.01 -16.40 10.55
C LEU A 178 2.71 -16.30 11.92
N LEU A 179 2.23 -15.44 12.81
CA LEU A 179 2.71 -15.36 14.20
C LEU A 179 2.41 -16.65 14.97
N GLU A 180 1.19 -17.21 14.82
CA GLU A 180 0.80 -18.47 15.45
C GLU A 180 1.64 -19.66 14.94
N GLU A 181 1.86 -19.76 13.63
CA GLU A 181 2.66 -20.81 12.99
C GLU A 181 4.12 -20.79 13.45
N GLU A 182 4.69 -19.60 13.65
CA GLU A 182 6.06 -19.42 14.17
C GLU A 182 6.15 -19.54 15.69
N GLY A 183 5.02 -19.78 16.39
CA GLY A 183 4.97 -19.85 17.85
C GLY A 183 5.35 -18.54 18.54
N VAL A 184 5.13 -17.39 17.89
CA VAL A 184 5.49 -16.06 18.37
C VAL A 184 4.24 -15.32 18.85
N SER A 185 4.22 -14.91 20.12
CA SER A 185 3.31 -13.86 20.59
C SER A 185 4.00 -12.51 20.46
N LEU A 186 3.25 -11.49 20.00
CA LEU A 186 3.79 -10.14 19.89
C LEU A 186 4.22 -9.58 21.23
#